data_AF-A0ABD0BR19-F1
#
_entry.id   AF-A0ABD0BR19-F1
#
_cell.length_a   1.000
_cell.length_b   1.000
_cell.length_c   1.000
_cell.angle_alpha   90.00
_cell.angle_beta   90.00
_cell.angle_gamma   90.00
#
_symmetry.space_group_name_H-M   'P 1'
#
loop_
_entity.id
_entity.type
_entity.pdbx_description
1 polymer ?
#
loop_
_entity_poly.entity_id
_entity_poly.type
_entity_poly.pdbx_seq_one_letter_code
_entity_poly.pdbx_strand_id
1 'polypeptide(L)'
;MEPNFTPEQIEMINRIVFEQIEIMHEKVAEIIADTETVAHQRLKDNGITTTDFYPANKNFLMMTLVQDLIDKVHGGDKDLAKTMITMEAKRLNISVNVEADKSR
;
A
#
# COMPACT_ATOMS: atom_id res chain seq x y z
N MET A 1 -5.49 6.23 -32.96
CA MET A 1 -6.86 6.75 -32.74
C MET A 1 -7.22 6.39 -31.32
N GLU A 2 -7.54 7.38 -30.48
CA GLU A 2 -8.17 7.07 -29.21
C GLU A 2 -9.56 6.47 -29.47
N PRO A 3 -9.92 5.37 -28.80
CA PRO A 3 -11.27 4.83 -28.92
C PRO A 3 -12.27 5.86 -28.37
N ASN A 4 -13.20 6.31 -29.22
CA ASN A 4 -14.32 7.14 -28.79
C ASN A 4 -15.40 6.23 -28.19
N PHE A 5 -15.46 6.16 -26.87
CA PHE A 5 -16.50 5.45 -26.14
C PHE A 5 -17.79 6.27 -26.07
N THR A 6 -18.95 5.60 -26.13
CA THR A 6 -20.23 6.26 -25.81
C THR A 6 -20.33 6.54 -24.30
N PRO A 7 -21.20 7.47 -23.87
CA PRO A 7 -21.44 7.70 -22.44
C PRO A 7 -21.79 6.43 -21.65
N GLU A 8 -22.60 5.54 -22.22
CA GLU A 8 -23.00 4.27 -21.60
C GLU A 8 -21.81 3.30 -21.48
N GLN A 9 -20.91 3.30 -22.48
CA GLN A 9 -19.68 2.53 -22.41
C GLN A 9 -18.75 3.07 -21.33
N ILE A 10 -18.63 4.39 -21.19
CA ILE A 10 -17.83 5.02 -20.12
C ILE A 10 -18.38 4.66 -18.74
N GLU A 11 -19.70 4.72 -18.55
CA GLU A 11 -20.34 4.32 -17.29
C GLU A 11 -20.04 2.85 -16.95
N MET A 12 -20.18 1.96 -17.93
CA MET A 12 -19.88 0.54 -17.75
C MET A 12 -18.40 0.30 -17.42
N ILE A 13 -17.49 0.97 -18.11
CA ILE A 13 -16.05 0.90 -17.85
C ILE A 13 -15.74 1.36 -16.41
N ASN A 14 -16.24 2.53 -16.02
CA ASN A 14 -16.02 3.06 -14.67
C ASN A 14 -16.53 2.10 -13.61
N ARG A 15 -17.75 1.57 -13.75
CA ARG A 15 -18.31 0.60 -12.80
C ARG A 15 -17.42 -0.62 -12.65
N ILE A 16 -16.98 -1.23 -13.75
CA ILE A 16 -16.12 -2.42 -13.72
C ILE A 16 -14.77 -2.09 -13.07
N VAL A 17 -14.15 -0.96 -13.43
CA VAL A 17 -12.85 -0.56 -12.87
C VAL A 17 -12.95 -0.36 -11.36
N PHE A 18 -13.97 0.36 -10.88
CA PHE A 18 -14.16 0.58 -9.45
C PHE A 18 -14.48 -0.72 -8.69
N GLU A 19 -15.29 -1.62 -9.26
CA GLU A 19 -15.53 -2.94 -8.68
C GLU A 19 -14.23 -3.75 -8.52
N GLN A 20 -13.35 -3.73 -9.53
CA GLN A 20 -12.05 -4.41 -9.43
C GLN A 20 -11.12 -3.74 -8.41
N ILE A 21 -11.18 -2.42 -8.24
CA ILE A 21 -10.42 -1.71 -7.21
C ILE A 21 -10.86 -2.15 -5.81
N GLU A 22 -12.16 -2.27 -5.56
CA GLU A 22 -12.66 -2.75 -4.26
C GLU A 22 -12.25 -4.20 -4.00
N ILE A 23 -12.39 -5.09 -4.99
CA ILE A 23 -11.91 -6.49 -4.88
C ILE A 23 -10.40 -6.54 -4.60
N MET A 24 -9.63 -5.65 -5.21
CA MET A 24 -8.19 -5.55 -4.95
C MET A 24 -7.91 -5.15 -3.49
N HIS A 25 -8.65 -4.18 -2.93
CA HIS A 25 -8.51 -3.79 -1.53
C HIS A 25 -8.80 -4.94 -0.56
N GLU A 26 -9.86 -5.70 -0.81
CA GLU A 26 -10.23 -6.86 0.01
C GLU A 26 -9.12 -7.92 0.00
N LYS A 27 -8.60 -8.27 -1.18
CA LYS A 27 -7.52 -9.25 -1.33
C LYS A 27 -6.24 -8.82 -0.61
N VAL A 28 -5.89 -7.52 -0.65
CA VAL A 28 -4.73 -7.01 0.08
C VAL A 28 -4.93 -7.14 1.59
N ALA A 29 -6.14 -6.88 2.09
CA ALA A 29 -6.46 -7.04 3.50
C ALA A 29 -6.34 -8.51 3.95
N GLU A 30 -6.81 -9.45 3.14
CA GLU A 30 -6.66 -10.90 3.38
C GLU A 30 -5.19 -11.31 3.43
N ILE A 31 -4.38 -10.89 2.43
CA ILE A 31 -2.94 -11.18 2.40
C ILE A 31 -2.23 -10.73 3.67
N ILE A 32 -2.57 -9.54 4.18
CA ILE A 32 -1.97 -9.01 5.41
C ILE A 32 -2.37 -9.84 6.63
N ALA A 33 -3.65 -10.17 6.75
CA ALA A 33 -4.15 -10.97 7.88
C ALA A 33 -3.56 -12.40 7.89
N ASP A 34 -3.45 -13.02 6.72
CA ASP A 34 -2.82 -14.34 6.57
C ASP A 34 -1.33 -14.28 6.89
N THR A 35 -0.63 -13.25 6.40
CA THR A 35 0.80 -13.05 6.69
C THR A 35 1.05 -12.86 8.18
N GLU A 36 0.25 -12.04 8.85
CA GLU A 36 0.31 -11.84 10.29
C GLU A 36 0.11 -13.16 11.06
N THR A 37 -0.94 -13.90 10.71
CA THR A 37 -1.26 -15.21 11.33
C THR A 37 -0.12 -16.21 11.17
N VAL A 38 0.41 -16.35 9.95
CA VAL A 38 1.52 -17.27 9.66
C VAL A 38 2.79 -16.85 10.40
N ALA A 39 3.11 -15.56 10.44
CA ALA A 39 4.29 -15.07 11.16
C ALA A 39 4.18 -15.38 12.66
N HIS A 40 3.01 -15.14 13.26
CA HIS A 40 2.77 -15.43 14.68
C HIS A 40 2.87 -16.93 14.98
N GLN A 41 2.28 -17.77 14.13
CA GLN A 41 2.36 -19.22 14.32
C GLN A 41 3.82 -19.69 14.23
N ARG A 42 4.60 -19.21 13.25
CA ARG A 42 6.01 -19.57 13.13
C ARG A 42 6.85 -19.11 14.32
N LEU A 43 6.59 -17.93 14.87
CA LEU A 43 7.28 -17.47 16.09
C LEU A 43 6.97 -18.38 17.28
N LYS A 44 5.69 -18.72 17.45
CA LYS A 44 5.23 -19.65 18.50
C LYS A 44 5.85 -21.05 18.35
N ASP A 45 5.88 -21.59 17.14
CA ASP A 45 6.48 -22.89 16.85
C ASP A 45 7.99 -22.94 17.15
N ASN A 46 8.64 -21.77 17.15
CA ASN A 46 10.06 -21.61 17.53
C ASN A 46 10.24 -21.18 19.00
N GLY A 47 9.21 -21.30 19.83
CA GLY A 47 9.28 -21.03 21.27
C GLY A 47 9.33 -19.54 21.64
N ILE A 48 9.00 -18.64 20.70
CA ILE A 48 8.97 -17.20 20.94
C ILE A 48 7.54 -16.79 21.33
N THR A 49 7.38 -16.30 22.56
CA THR A 49 6.10 -15.79 23.07
C THR A 49 6.01 -14.28 22.85
N THR A 50 5.00 -13.83 22.12
CA THR A 50 4.80 -12.43 21.71
C THR A 50 3.60 -11.77 22.38
N THR A 51 3.28 -12.15 23.63
CA THR A 51 2.03 -11.78 24.33
C THR A 51 1.76 -10.27 24.39
N ASP A 52 2.80 -9.45 24.52
CA ASP A 52 2.67 -7.99 24.66
C ASP A 52 3.25 -7.21 23.47
N PHE A 53 3.88 -7.90 22.52
CA PHE A 53 4.54 -7.27 21.38
C PHE A 53 4.58 -8.21 20.17
N TYR A 54 3.81 -7.86 19.13
CA TYR A 54 3.78 -8.57 17.87
C TYR A 54 4.58 -7.80 16.81
N PRO A 55 5.79 -8.27 16.44
CA PRO A 55 6.66 -7.56 15.50
C PRO A 55 6.08 -7.52 14.07
N ALA A 56 5.33 -8.55 13.66
CA ALA A 56 4.70 -8.65 12.34
C ALA A 56 3.22 -8.27 12.36
N ASN A 57 2.84 -7.26 13.15
CA ASN A 57 1.45 -6.82 13.23
C ASN A 57 0.95 -6.16 11.94
N LYS A 58 -0.37 -6.10 11.77
CA LYS A 58 -1.06 -5.47 10.63
C LYS A 58 -0.48 -4.12 10.19
N ASN A 59 -0.22 -3.19 11.12
CA ASN A 59 0.25 -1.84 10.77
C ASN A 59 1.65 -1.87 10.18
N PHE A 60 2.55 -2.68 10.76
CA PHE A 60 3.91 -2.84 10.25
C PHE A 60 3.91 -3.49 8.86
N LEU A 61 3.12 -4.55 8.67
CA LEU A 61 3.01 -5.23 7.37
C LEU A 61 2.41 -4.33 6.30
N MET A 62 1.37 -3.56 6.64
CA MET A 62 0.76 -2.58 5.74
C MET A 62 1.79 -1.53 5.30
N MET A 63 2.54 -0.94 6.24
CA MET A 63 3.55 0.06 5.88
C MET A 63 4.69 -0.52 5.05
N THR A 64 5.11 -1.75 5.33
CA THR A 64 6.12 -2.46 4.52
C THR A 64 5.63 -2.62 3.07
N LEU A 65 4.36 -3.00 2.87
CA LEU A 65 3.76 -3.11 1.54
C LEU A 65 3.67 -1.74 0.84
N VAL A 66 3.24 -0.69 1.55
CA VAL A 66 3.16 0.66 1.00
C VAL A 66 4.54 1.15 0.53
N GLN A 67 5.60 0.89 1.30
CA GLN A 67 6.97 1.25 0.93
C GLN A 67 7.41 0.53 -0.35
N ASP A 68 7.21 -0.79 -0.44
CA ASP A 68 7.53 -1.57 -1.63
C ASP A 68 6.76 -1.09 -2.88
N LEU A 69 5.48 -0.73 -2.72
CA LEU A 69 4.68 -0.18 -3.82
C LEU A 69 5.15 1.21 -4.24
N ILE A 70 5.52 2.08 -3.30
CA ILE A 70 6.14 3.38 -3.60
C ILE A 70 7.40 3.15 -4.44
N ASP A 71 8.27 2.23 -3.99
CA ASP A 71 9.52 1.90 -4.70
C ASP A 71 9.31 1.38 -6.11
N LYS A 72 8.30 0.52 -6.32
CA LYS A 72 7.94 0.02 -7.63
C LYS A 72 7.38 1.09 -8.56
N VAL A 73 6.58 2.02 -8.04
CA VAL A 73 5.98 3.08 -8.86
C VAL A 73 7.00 4.14 -9.24
N HIS A 74 7.86 4.57 -8.32
CA HIS A 74 8.87 5.59 -8.64
C HIS A 74 10.08 5.04 -9.38
N GLY A 75 10.43 3.76 -9.22
CA GLY A 75 11.48 3.10 -9.99
C GLY A 75 12.88 3.72 -9.85
N GLY A 76 13.12 4.45 -8.75
CA GLY A 76 14.33 5.23 -8.51
C GLY A 76 14.22 6.72 -8.85
N ASP A 77 13.11 7.16 -9.46
CA ASP A 77 12.84 8.57 -9.74
C ASP A 77 12.42 9.31 -8.46
N LYS A 78 13.35 10.08 -7.92
CA LYS A 78 13.14 10.85 -6.68
C LYS A 78 12.12 11.97 -6.82
N ASP A 79 11.96 12.55 -8.01
CA ASP A 79 10.99 13.62 -8.25
C ASP A 79 9.57 13.05 -8.33
N LEU A 80 9.43 11.86 -8.92
CA LEU A 80 8.17 11.11 -8.90
C LEU A 80 7.82 10.65 -7.47
N ALA A 81 8.78 10.09 -6.73
CA ALA A 81 8.57 9.72 -5.33
C ALA A 81 8.11 10.91 -4.47
N LYS A 82 8.75 12.08 -4.64
CA LYS A 82 8.37 13.32 -3.95
C LYS A 82 6.95 13.76 -4.33
N THR A 83 6.60 13.66 -5.61
CA THR A 83 5.26 13.99 -6.11
C THR A 83 4.21 13.10 -5.45
N MET A 84 4.41 11.78 -5.42
CA MET A 84 3.50 10.83 -4.79
C MET A 84 3.28 11.14 -3.31
N ILE A 85 4.36 11.34 -2.54
CA ILE A 85 4.27 11.65 -1.11
C ILE A 85 3.54 12.98 -0.89
N THR A 86 3.81 13.99 -1.72
CA THR A 86 3.16 15.30 -1.64
C THR A 86 1.66 15.21 -1.94
N MET A 87 1.26 14.42 -2.93
CA MET A 87 -0.15 14.18 -3.25
C MET A 87 -0.88 13.53 -2.09
N GLU A 88 -0.26 12.52 -1.46
CA GLU A 88 -0.85 11.83 -0.32
C GLU A 88 -0.95 12.74 0.93
N ALA A 89 0.09 13.54 1.20
CA ALA A 89 0.06 14.54 2.26
C ALA A 89 -1.09 15.54 2.07
N LYS A 90 -1.30 16.02 0.84
CA LYS A 90 -2.44 16.89 0.50
C LYS A 90 -3.78 16.20 0.70
N ARG A 91 -3.91 14.94 0.25
CA ARG A 91 -5.14 14.14 0.42
C ARG A 91 -5.51 13.99 1.89
N LEU A 92 -4.51 13.80 2.75
CA LEU A 92 -4.66 13.65 4.20
C LEU A 92 -4.72 14.99 4.96
N ASN A 93 -4.60 16.13 4.26
CA ASN A 93 -4.56 17.47 4.83
C ASN A 93 -3.48 17.64 5.92
N ILE A 94 -2.28 17.10 5.66
CA ILE A 94 -1.12 17.21 6.54
C ILE A 94 0.03 17.95 5.86
N SER A 95 0.85 18.63 6.66
CA SER A 95 2.12 19.19 6.20
C SER A 95 3.24 18.21 6.51
N VAL A 96 4.08 17.92 5.53
CA VAL A 96 5.22 17.01 5.69
C VAL A 96 6.50 17.77 5.35
N ASN A 97 7.41 17.88 6.31
CA ASN A 97 8.77 18.30 6.06
C ASN A 97 9.67 17.07 6.16
N VAL A 98 10.19 16.60 5.02
CA VAL A 98 11.12 15.47 4.97
C VAL A 98 12.50 16.01 4.59
N GLU A 99 13.41 16.05 5.56
CA GLU A 99 14.81 16.30 5.26
C GLU A 99 15.44 14.99 4.81
N ALA A 100 16.13 15.01 3.66
CA ALA A 100 16.93 13.87 3.24
C ALA A 100 18.10 13.73 4.22
N ASP A 101 18.23 12.58 4.86
CA ASP A 101 19.40 12.29 5.69
C ASP A 101 20.63 12.32 4.78
N LYS A 102 21.54 13.27 5.03
CA LYS A 102 22.76 13.47 4.25
C LYS A 102 23.90 12.57 4.70
N SER A 103 23.64 11.68 5.67
CA SER A 103 24.61 10.74 6.18
C SER A 103 24.99 9.74 5.07
N ARG A 104 26.23 9.91 4.58
CA ARG A 104 26.90 9.00 3.64
C ARG A 104 27.56 7.86 4.37
#